data_AF-A0A7S2VK56-F1
#
_entry.id   AF-A0A7S2VK56-F1
#
_cell.length_a   1.000
_cell.length_b   1.000
_cell.length_c   1.000
_cell.angle_alpha   90.00
_cell.angle_beta   90.00
_cell.angle_gamma   90.00
#
_symmetry.space_group_name_H-M   'P 1'
#
loop_
_entity.id
_entity.type
_entity.pdbx_description
1 polymer ?
#
loop_
_entity_poly.entity_id
_entity_poly.type
_entity_poly.pdbx_seq_one_letter_code
_entity_poly.pdbx_strand_id
1 'polypeptide(L)'
;LITPFAIGLMTAAEEQVRTSADALEDEDGSVETGATQEERARANGQALQDVQKFADCLLLGIAYGATCGGIATITGTLNHYFFAGETLVSSELVWSRWFGFGIPISFVTVLAAYASLYFRYVRSLRFQGINHEVLQAEYDELLSEVGPFSRDELAVALLQLVQITLLIIRPFAISPFITTEFGSSLVNDATVACAPAILLFFIPSVV
;
A
#
# COMPACT_ATOMS: atom_id res chain seq x y z
N LEU A 1 0.60 1.77 -11.50
CA LEU A 1 0.39 0.37 -11.08
C LEU A 1 -1.04 0.09 -10.55
N ILE A 2 -1.84 1.10 -10.16
CA ILE A 2 -3.23 0.90 -9.67
C ILE A 2 -4.27 0.92 -10.81
N THR A 3 -3.92 1.52 -11.96
CA THR A 3 -4.80 1.62 -13.12
C THR A 3 -5.22 0.27 -13.73
N PRO A 4 -4.38 -0.78 -13.83
CA PRO A 4 -4.80 -2.02 -14.50
C PRO A 4 -5.91 -2.74 -13.74
N PHE A 5 -5.81 -2.85 -12.42
CA PHE A 5 -6.82 -3.52 -11.60
C PHE A 5 -8.13 -2.73 -11.52
N ALA A 6 -8.05 -1.42 -11.29
CA ALA A 6 -9.25 -0.58 -11.24
C ALA A 6 -9.95 -0.51 -12.61
N ILE A 7 -9.19 -0.45 -13.71
CA ILE A 7 -9.74 -0.51 -15.07
C ILE A 7 -10.29 -1.91 -15.34
N GLY A 8 -9.57 -2.98 -15.00
CA GLY A 8 -10.03 -4.37 -15.18
C GLY A 8 -11.35 -4.63 -14.47
N LEU A 9 -11.48 -4.18 -13.22
CA LEU A 9 -12.70 -4.33 -12.43
C LEU A 9 -13.86 -3.48 -12.98
N MET A 10 -13.59 -2.27 -13.48
CA MET A 10 -14.60 -1.47 -14.20
C MET A 10 -15.01 -2.11 -15.53
N THR A 11 -14.04 -2.66 -16.27
CA THR A 11 -14.29 -3.28 -17.59
C THR A 11 -15.08 -4.57 -17.43
N ALA A 12 -14.75 -5.41 -16.44
CA ALA A 12 -15.49 -6.62 -16.11
C ALA A 12 -16.92 -6.30 -15.63
N ALA A 13 -17.10 -5.23 -14.84
CA ALA A 13 -18.42 -4.77 -14.43
C ALA A 13 -19.25 -4.27 -15.63
N GLU A 14 -18.65 -3.48 -16.53
CA GLU A 14 -19.28 -3.02 -17.77
C GLU A 14 -19.63 -4.20 -18.71
N GLU A 15 -18.75 -5.20 -18.79
CA GLU A 15 -18.94 -6.40 -19.61
C GLU A 15 -20.07 -7.30 -19.05
N GLN A 16 -20.18 -7.45 -17.73
CA GLN A 16 -21.32 -8.14 -17.12
C GLN A 16 -22.64 -7.41 -17.36
N VAL A 17 -22.64 -6.07 -17.30
CA VAL A 17 -23.83 -5.26 -17.61
C VAL A 17 -24.22 -5.42 -19.07
N ARG A 18 -23.24 -5.39 -19.98
CA ARG A 18 -23.47 -5.54 -21.42
C ARG A 18 -23.94 -6.95 -21.80
N THR A 19 -23.33 -7.99 -21.23
CA THR A 19 -23.74 -9.38 -21.43
C THR A 19 -25.16 -9.64 -20.90
N SER A 20 -25.51 -9.01 -19.77
CA SER A 20 -26.87 -9.07 -19.25
C SER A 20 -27.87 -8.32 -20.13
N ALA A 21 -27.46 -7.25 -20.82
CA ALA A 21 -28.31 -6.50 -21.73
C ALA A 21 -28.54 -7.25 -23.06
N ASP A 22 -27.48 -7.84 -23.64
CA ASP A 22 -27.54 -8.61 -24.87
C ASP A 22 -28.39 -9.90 -24.67
N ALA A 23 -28.27 -10.58 -23.52
CA ALA A 23 -29.10 -11.73 -23.19
C ALA A 23 -30.60 -11.41 -23.04
N LEU A 24 -30.95 -10.14 -22.80
CA LEU A 24 -32.34 -9.68 -22.69
C LEU A 24 -32.92 -9.26 -24.04
N GLU A 25 -32.11 -8.78 -25.00
CA GLU A 25 -32.56 -8.52 -26.38
C GLU A 25 -33.00 -9.83 -27.08
N ASP A 26 -32.37 -10.96 -26.73
CA ASP A 26 -32.76 -12.28 -27.23
C ASP A 26 -34.05 -12.83 -26.57
N GLU A 27 -34.41 -12.41 -25.34
CA GLU A 27 -35.63 -12.84 -24.63
C GLU A 27 -36.85 -11.93 -24.90
N ASP A 28 -36.68 -10.65 -25.25
CA ASP A 28 -37.76 -9.66 -25.41
C ASP A 28 -38.59 -9.83 -26.71
N GLY A 29 -38.36 -10.90 -27.46
CA GLY A 29 -39.27 -11.38 -28.51
C GLY A 29 -40.65 -11.83 -27.97
N SER A 30 -40.82 -12.00 -26.65
CA SER A 30 -42.10 -12.41 -26.08
C SER A 30 -42.37 -11.89 -24.64
N VAL A 31 -43.19 -10.83 -24.59
CA VAL A 31 -44.21 -10.52 -23.55
C VAL A 31 -43.79 -9.65 -22.33
N GLU A 32 -44.49 -8.50 -22.21
CA GLU A 32 -44.84 -7.66 -21.04
C GLU A 32 -43.78 -7.45 -19.92
N THR A 33 -42.86 -6.50 -20.09
CA THR A 33 -41.74 -6.28 -19.12
C THR A 33 -41.55 -4.82 -18.66
N GLY A 34 -42.60 -3.99 -18.55
CA GLY A 34 -42.42 -2.58 -18.13
C GLY A 34 -41.92 -2.40 -16.68
N ALA A 35 -42.53 -3.09 -15.71
CA ALA A 35 -42.18 -2.95 -14.29
C ALA A 35 -40.89 -3.70 -13.92
N THR A 36 -40.62 -4.83 -14.58
CA THR A 36 -39.47 -5.69 -14.29
C THR A 36 -38.18 -5.14 -14.93
N GLN A 37 -38.27 -4.47 -16.08
CA GLN A 37 -37.11 -3.90 -16.78
C GLN A 37 -36.62 -2.61 -16.07
N GLU A 38 -37.53 -1.76 -15.59
CA GLU A 38 -37.16 -0.58 -14.78
C GLU A 38 -36.56 -0.96 -13.42
N GLU A 39 -37.10 -1.97 -12.72
CA GLU A 39 -36.55 -2.46 -11.45
C GLU A 39 -35.15 -3.06 -11.64
N ARG A 40 -34.93 -3.82 -12.72
CA ARG A 40 -33.61 -4.36 -13.09
C ARG A 40 -32.62 -3.24 -13.46
N ALA A 41 -33.05 -2.24 -14.21
CA ALA A 41 -32.22 -1.08 -14.55
C ALA A 41 -31.80 -0.28 -13.31
N ARG A 42 -32.71 -0.11 -12.32
CA ARG A 42 -32.39 0.53 -11.03
C ARG A 42 -31.43 -0.32 -10.19
N ALA A 43 -31.61 -1.63 -10.15
CA ALA A 43 -30.71 -2.54 -9.45
C ALA A 43 -29.29 -2.52 -10.06
N ASN A 44 -29.17 -2.57 -11.40
CA ASN A 44 -27.90 -2.45 -12.10
C ASN A 44 -27.24 -1.08 -11.86
N GLY A 45 -28.01 0.00 -11.90
CA GLY A 45 -27.51 1.34 -11.59
C GLY A 45 -26.98 1.47 -10.16
N GLN A 46 -27.62 0.82 -9.19
CA GLN A 46 -27.16 0.77 -7.80
C GLN A 46 -25.89 -0.07 -7.63
N ALA A 47 -25.82 -1.23 -8.29
CA ALA A 47 -24.64 -2.10 -8.27
C ALA A 47 -23.40 -1.39 -8.85
N LEU A 48 -23.55 -0.68 -9.97
CA LEU A 48 -22.49 0.13 -10.57
C LEU A 48 -21.98 1.23 -9.62
N GLN A 49 -22.90 1.94 -8.95
CA GLN A 49 -22.53 2.96 -7.97
C GLN A 49 -21.79 2.38 -6.76
N ASP A 50 -22.16 1.18 -6.31
CA ASP A 50 -21.50 0.52 -5.18
C ASP A 50 -20.09 0.03 -5.55
N VAL A 51 -19.90 -0.48 -6.78
CA VAL A 51 -18.56 -0.82 -7.30
C VAL A 51 -17.67 0.42 -7.41
N GLN A 52 -18.19 1.55 -7.91
CA GLN A 52 -17.42 2.80 -7.98
C GLN A 52 -17.00 3.30 -6.60
N LYS A 53 -17.93 3.35 -5.64
CA LYS A 53 -17.62 3.73 -4.24
C LYS A 53 -16.59 2.81 -3.60
N PHE A 54 -16.60 1.52 -3.95
CA PHE A 54 -15.60 0.57 -3.48
C PHE A 54 -14.22 0.86 -4.08
N ALA A 55 -14.13 1.06 -5.39
CA ALA A 55 -12.88 1.40 -6.06
C ALA A 55 -12.28 2.71 -5.51
N ASP A 56 -13.12 3.73 -5.30
CA ASP A 56 -12.72 4.99 -4.67
C ASP A 56 -12.19 4.76 -3.25
N CYS A 57 -12.90 3.97 -2.43
CA CYS A 57 -12.47 3.63 -1.08
C CYS A 57 -11.14 2.88 -1.06
N LEU A 58 -10.95 1.94 -2.00
CA LEU A 58 -9.71 1.15 -2.13
C LEU A 58 -8.53 2.05 -2.50
N LEU A 59 -8.71 2.92 -3.51
CA LEU A 59 -7.69 3.87 -3.95
C LEU A 59 -7.30 4.82 -2.80
N LEU A 60 -8.29 5.36 -2.09
CA LEU A 60 -8.07 6.25 -0.96
C LEU A 60 -7.38 5.51 0.20
N GLY A 61 -7.72 4.24 0.42
CA GLY A 61 -7.09 3.38 1.43
C GLY A 61 -5.61 3.17 1.17
N ILE A 62 -5.22 2.90 -0.08
CA ILE A 62 -3.82 2.77 -0.48
C ILE A 62 -3.07 4.09 -0.26
N ALA A 63 -3.66 5.22 -0.66
CA ALA A 63 -3.04 6.54 -0.51
C ALA A 63 -2.82 6.94 0.97
N TYR A 64 -3.83 6.74 1.83
CA TYR A 64 -3.68 6.97 3.27
C TYR A 64 -2.71 5.99 3.91
N GLY A 65 -2.74 4.71 3.51
CA GLY A 65 -1.80 3.69 3.99
C GLY A 65 -0.34 4.05 3.70
N ALA A 66 -0.04 4.48 2.46
CA ALA A 66 1.29 4.93 2.08
C ALA A 66 1.75 6.15 2.90
N THR A 67 0.84 7.10 3.14
CA THR A 67 1.13 8.31 3.93
C THR A 67 1.40 7.97 5.39
N CYS A 68 0.54 7.17 6.03
CA CYS A 68 0.71 6.78 7.42
C CYS A 68 1.97 5.93 7.63
N GLY A 69 2.30 5.03 6.69
CA GLY A 69 3.53 4.25 6.72
C GLY A 69 4.79 5.12 6.61
N GLY A 70 4.76 6.17 5.78
CA GLY A 70 5.88 7.10 5.62
C GLY A 70 6.25 7.88 6.90
N ILE A 71 5.32 8.04 7.83
CA ILE A 71 5.56 8.71 9.13
C ILE A 71 6.32 7.80 10.11
N ALA A 72 6.29 6.48 9.91
CA ALA A 72 6.89 5.52 10.83
C ALA A 72 8.43 5.63 10.91
N THR A 73 9.08 6.16 9.87
CA THR A 73 10.55 6.25 9.78
C THR A 73 10.99 7.67 9.39
N ILE A 74 12.16 8.12 9.87
CA ILE A 74 12.73 9.43 9.50
C ILE A 74 12.91 9.53 7.97
N THR A 75 13.33 8.42 7.34
CA THR A 75 13.57 8.36 5.90
C THR A 75 12.28 8.55 5.09
N GLY A 76 11.16 8.03 5.58
CA GLY A 76 9.87 8.13 4.88
C GLY A 76 9.28 9.53 4.86
N THR A 77 9.64 10.39 5.82
CA THR A 77 9.17 11.78 5.91
C THR A 77 10.35 12.75 5.77
N LEU A 78 10.78 12.96 4.53
CA LEU A 78 11.93 13.82 4.15
C LEU A 78 11.93 15.18 4.87
N ASN A 79 10.75 15.75 5.13
CA ASN A 79 10.57 17.05 5.78
C ASN A 79 11.12 17.11 7.23
N HIS A 80 11.16 16.00 7.97
CA HIS A 80 11.60 16.02 9.36
C HIS A 80 13.11 16.22 9.51
N TYR A 81 13.89 15.80 8.50
CA TYR A 81 15.35 15.94 8.50
C TYR A 81 15.80 17.39 8.31
N PHE A 82 15.08 18.19 7.52
CA PHE A 82 15.38 19.62 7.34
C PHE A 82 15.17 20.43 8.62
N PHE A 83 14.19 20.05 9.46
CA PHE A 83 13.99 20.67 10.76
C PHE A 83 15.09 20.32 11.77
N ALA A 84 15.79 19.19 11.61
CA ALA A 84 16.88 18.81 12.52
C ALA A 84 18.10 19.76 12.47
N GLY A 85 18.17 20.67 11.48
CA GLY A 85 19.16 21.76 11.42
C GLY A 85 18.80 22.99 12.25
N GLU A 86 17.55 23.12 12.72
CA GLU A 86 17.10 24.19 13.61
C GLU A 86 17.41 23.82 15.06
N THR A 87 18.00 24.75 15.82
CA THR A 87 18.50 24.56 17.19
C THR A 87 17.42 24.18 18.22
N LEU A 88 16.13 24.29 17.87
CA LEU A 88 14.99 23.87 18.68
C LEU A 88 14.66 22.38 18.52
N VAL A 89 15.10 21.75 17.42
CA VAL A 89 14.85 20.34 17.06
C VAL A 89 16.16 19.53 17.05
N SER A 90 17.31 20.20 17.18
CA SER A 90 18.67 19.64 17.17
C SER A 90 19.02 18.73 18.36
N SER A 91 18.05 18.26 19.13
CA SER A 91 18.25 17.13 20.04
C SER A 91 18.44 15.90 19.15
N GLU A 92 19.69 15.63 18.74
CA GLU A 92 20.14 14.51 17.89
C GLU A 92 19.03 13.51 17.56
N LEU A 93 18.35 13.73 16.43
CA LEU A 93 17.29 12.84 15.94
C LEU A 93 17.93 11.56 15.42
N VAL A 94 18.24 10.66 16.35
CA VAL A 94 18.74 9.32 16.06
C VAL A 94 17.61 8.51 15.43
N TRP A 95 17.91 7.83 14.33
CA TRP A 95 16.94 7.02 13.57
C TRP A 95 16.14 6.06 14.46
N SER A 96 16.82 5.38 15.40
CA SER A 96 16.17 4.40 16.29
C SER A 96 15.21 5.03 17.30
N ARG A 97 15.48 6.26 17.76
CA ARG A 97 14.60 6.98 18.69
C ARG A 97 13.31 7.39 17.99
N TRP A 98 13.44 7.87 16.75
CA TRP A 98 12.27 8.16 15.93
C TRP A 98 11.49 6.90 15.61
N PHE A 99 12.15 5.80 15.25
CA PHE A 99 11.47 4.55 14.96
C PHE A 99 10.58 4.09 16.12
N GLY A 100 11.06 4.19 17.36
CA GLY A 100 10.28 3.87 18.57
C GLY A 100 9.07 4.79 18.81
N PHE A 101 9.13 6.04 18.34
CA PHE A 101 8.04 7.02 18.47
C PHE A 101 7.06 6.99 17.28
N GLY A 102 7.60 6.87 16.08
CA GLY A 102 6.90 6.92 14.80
C GLY A 102 6.06 5.68 14.53
N ILE A 103 6.51 4.48 14.94
CA ILE A 103 5.72 3.25 14.76
C ILE A 103 4.38 3.31 15.50
N PRO A 104 4.32 3.60 16.81
CA PRO A 104 3.05 3.69 17.52
C PRO A 104 2.09 4.71 16.90
N ILE A 105 2.62 5.86 16.47
CA ILE A 105 1.82 6.93 15.84
C ILE A 105 1.32 6.51 14.46
N SER A 106 2.19 5.90 13.65
CA SER A 106 1.83 5.33 12.35
C SER A 106 0.72 4.30 12.51
N PHE A 107 0.83 3.41 13.50
CA PHE A 107 -0.20 2.40 13.77
C PHE A 107 -1.55 3.03 14.14
N VAL A 108 -1.55 4.01 15.05
CA VAL A 108 -2.79 4.71 15.45
C VAL A 108 -3.42 5.45 14.27
N THR A 109 -2.60 6.11 13.44
CA THR A 109 -3.09 6.86 12.26
C THR A 109 -3.62 5.93 11.17
N VAL A 110 -2.99 4.78 10.93
CA VAL A 110 -3.55 3.73 10.05
C VAL A 110 -4.90 3.27 10.57
N LEU A 111 -5.03 3.01 11.86
CA LEU A 111 -6.29 2.54 12.45
C LEU A 111 -7.39 3.61 12.36
N ALA A 112 -7.05 4.88 12.57
CA ALA A 112 -7.96 6.00 12.40
C ALA A 112 -8.39 6.20 10.94
N ALA A 113 -7.46 6.09 9.99
CA ALA A 113 -7.75 6.17 8.56
C ALA A 113 -8.66 5.01 8.13
N TYR A 114 -8.33 3.78 8.53
CA TYR A 114 -9.15 2.59 8.28
C TYR A 114 -10.58 2.77 8.83
N ALA A 115 -10.71 3.19 10.09
CA ALA A 115 -12.01 3.44 10.69
C ALA A 115 -12.80 4.51 9.92
N SER A 116 -12.17 5.63 9.55
CA SER A 116 -12.81 6.70 8.79
C SER A 116 -13.32 6.22 7.43
N LEU A 117 -12.50 5.47 6.69
CA LEU A 117 -12.88 4.89 5.39
C LEU A 117 -14.00 3.86 5.55
N TYR A 118 -13.90 2.99 6.54
CA TYR A 118 -14.91 1.97 6.82
C TYR A 118 -16.28 2.59 7.14
N PHE A 119 -16.34 3.57 8.04
CA PHE A 119 -17.59 4.22 8.42
C PHE A 119 -18.21 5.08 7.30
N ARG A 120 -17.38 5.65 6.43
CA ARG A 120 -17.78 6.59 5.39
C ARG A 120 -18.16 5.93 4.06
N TYR A 121 -17.48 4.85 3.69
CA TYR A 121 -17.63 4.20 2.38
C TYR A 121 -18.18 2.77 2.52
N VAL A 122 -17.56 1.94 3.36
CA VAL A 122 -17.87 0.49 3.40
C VAL A 122 -19.22 0.19 4.05
N ARG A 123 -19.59 0.91 5.11
CA ARG A 123 -20.83 0.65 5.88
C ARG A 123 -22.12 0.69 5.05
N SER A 124 -22.13 1.41 3.93
CA SER A 124 -23.30 1.55 3.06
C SER A 124 -23.29 0.61 1.85
N LEU A 125 -22.20 -0.11 1.60
CA LEU A 125 -22.08 -0.98 0.44
C LEU A 125 -22.82 -2.30 0.71
N ARG A 126 -23.79 -2.63 -0.14
CA ARG A 126 -24.38 -3.96 -0.17
C ARG A 126 -23.87 -4.68 -1.40
N PHE A 127 -22.70 -5.31 -1.28
CA PHE A 127 -22.18 -6.18 -2.33
C PHE A 127 -23.10 -7.39 -2.49
N GLN A 128 -24.07 -7.29 -3.39
CA GLN A 128 -25.00 -8.38 -3.71
C GLN A 128 -24.59 -9.19 -4.94
N GLY A 129 -23.37 -9.02 -5.49
CA GLY A 129 -23.02 -9.62 -6.78
C GLY A 129 -21.58 -10.09 -7.01
N ILE A 130 -20.65 -9.95 -6.06
CA ILE A 130 -19.29 -10.47 -6.27
C ILE A 130 -19.25 -11.94 -5.87
N ASN A 131 -19.35 -12.82 -6.88
CA ASN A 131 -19.14 -14.25 -6.70
C ASN A 131 -17.71 -14.50 -6.22
N HIS A 132 -17.56 -15.15 -5.07
CA HIS A 132 -16.26 -15.45 -4.46
C HIS A 132 -15.34 -16.21 -5.43
N GLU A 133 -15.91 -17.06 -6.28
CA GLU A 133 -15.21 -17.84 -7.30
C GLU A 133 -14.52 -16.96 -8.35
N VAL A 134 -15.17 -15.88 -8.79
CA VAL A 134 -14.58 -14.94 -9.76
C VAL A 134 -13.40 -14.18 -9.12
N LEU A 135 -13.54 -13.80 -7.85
CA LEU A 135 -12.46 -13.10 -7.13
C LEU A 135 -11.25 -14.02 -6.86
N GLN A 136 -11.50 -15.31 -6.60
CA GLN A 136 -10.43 -16.30 -6.44
C GLN A 136 -9.71 -16.57 -7.76
N ALA A 137 -10.43 -16.69 -8.88
CA ALA A 137 -9.83 -16.87 -10.19
C ALA A 137 -8.90 -15.69 -10.55
N GLU A 138 -9.36 -14.46 -10.34
CA GLU A 138 -8.55 -13.25 -10.59
C GLU A 138 -7.32 -13.19 -9.66
N TYR A 139 -7.47 -13.59 -8.39
CA TYR A 139 -6.35 -13.66 -7.45
C TYR A 139 -5.29 -14.66 -7.91
N ASP A 140 -5.70 -15.85 -8.35
CA ASP A 140 -4.79 -16.89 -8.82
C ASP A 140 -4.07 -16.47 -10.11
N GLU A 141 -4.76 -15.78 -11.01
CA GLU A 141 -4.17 -15.20 -12.22
C GLU A 141 -3.10 -14.16 -11.88
N LEU A 142 -3.42 -13.17 -11.03
CA LEU A 142 -2.46 -12.16 -10.58
C LEU A 142 -1.26 -12.77 -9.85
N LEU A 143 -1.49 -13.81 -9.04
CA LEU A 143 -0.42 -14.52 -8.34
C LEU A 143 0.49 -15.25 -9.35
N SER A 144 -0.09 -15.82 -10.41
CA SER A 144 0.66 -16.48 -11.48
C SER A 144 1.50 -15.49 -12.31
N GLU A 145 1.03 -14.26 -12.51
CA GLU A 145 1.77 -13.20 -13.21
C GLU A 145 2.99 -12.71 -12.41
N VAL A 146 2.85 -12.57 -11.08
CA VAL A 146 3.95 -12.11 -10.21
C VAL A 146 5.03 -13.19 -10.07
N GLY A 147 4.63 -14.45 -10.00
CA GLY A 147 5.56 -15.58 -9.91
C GLY A 147 6.37 -15.60 -8.60
N PRO A 148 7.35 -16.52 -8.50
CA PRO A 148 8.20 -16.64 -7.32
C PRO A 148 9.23 -15.49 -7.24
N PHE A 149 9.59 -15.09 -6.02
CA PHE A 149 10.62 -14.07 -5.80
C PHE A 149 11.93 -14.38 -6.52
N SER A 150 12.42 -13.40 -7.27
CA SER A 150 13.71 -13.52 -7.94
C SER A 150 14.87 -13.48 -6.93
N ARG A 151 16.05 -13.99 -7.33
CA ARG A 151 17.26 -13.95 -6.50
C ARG A 151 17.63 -12.51 -6.13
N ASP A 152 17.44 -11.59 -7.07
CA ASP A 152 17.77 -10.18 -6.93
C ASP A 152 16.79 -9.47 -5.97
N GLU A 153 15.49 -9.77 -6.05
CA GLU A 153 14.48 -9.28 -5.09
C GLU A 153 14.80 -9.73 -3.66
N LEU A 154 15.17 -11.00 -3.48
CA LEU A 154 15.54 -11.52 -2.18
C LEU A 154 16.82 -10.85 -1.65
N ALA A 155 17.80 -10.60 -2.51
CA ALA A 155 19.03 -9.90 -2.13
C ALA A 155 18.75 -8.47 -1.65
N VAL A 156 17.91 -7.71 -2.37
CA VAL A 156 17.50 -6.36 -1.97
C VAL A 156 16.73 -6.39 -0.64
N ALA A 157 15.80 -7.34 -0.47
CA ALA A 157 15.05 -7.49 0.78
C ALA A 157 15.95 -7.81 1.98
N LEU A 158 16.92 -8.71 1.81
CA LEU A 158 17.89 -9.05 2.86
C LEU A 158 18.79 -7.86 3.21
N LEU A 159 19.26 -7.10 2.21
CA LEU A 159 20.05 -5.89 2.46
C LEU A 159 19.26 -4.81 3.19
N GLN A 160 18.00 -4.62 2.81
CA GLN A 160 17.10 -3.69 3.50
C GLN A 160 16.88 -4.10 4.96
N LEU A 161 16.75 -5.41 5.23
CA LEU A 161 16.62 -5.94 6.58
C LEU A 161 17.89 -5.67 7.40
N VAL A 162 19.07 -6.01 6.85
CA VAL A 162 20.37 -5.77 7.50
C VAL A 162 20.56 -4.28 7.80
N GLN A 163 20.19 -3.40 6.87
CA GLN A 163 20.24 -1.96 7.06
C GLN A 163 19.41 -1.49 8.25
N ILE A 164 18.15 -1.93 8.32
CA ILE A 164 17.22 -1.58 9.41
C ILE A 164 17.77 -2.10 10.74
N THR A 165 18.21 -3.36 10.78
CA THR A 165 18.83 -3.94 11.98
C THR A 165 20.06 -3.14 12.43
N LEU A 166 20.91 -2.72 11.50
CA LEU A 166 22.10 -1.94 11.80
C LEU A 166 21.75 -0.56 12.36
N LEU A 167 20.73 0.11 11.81
CA LEU A 167 20.23 1.40 12.32
C LEU A 167 19.61 1.30 13.72
N ILE A 168 18.90 0.21 14.03
CA ILE A 168 18.34 -0.04 15.37
C ILE A 168 19.46 -0.28 16.39
N ILE A 169 20.43 -1.12 16.04
CA ILE A 169 21.48 -1.59 16.95
C ILE A 169 22.60 -0.55 17.15
N ARG A 170 22.87 0.31 16.15
CA ARG A 170 23.97 1.30 16.17
C ARG A 170 24.07 2.12 17.48
N PRO A 171 23.01 2.78 17.99
CA PRO A 171 23.12 3.57 19.21
C PRO A 171 23.36 2.72 20.48
N PHE A 172 23.04 1.42 20.46
CA PHE A 172 23.17 0.54 21.61
C PHE A 172 24.47 -0.28 21.62
N ALA A 173 24.96 -0.72 20.46
CA ALA A 173 26.11 -1.63 20.37
C ALA A 173 27.33 -1.06 19.63
N ILE A 174 27.17 -0.05 18.77
CA ILE A 174 28.27 0.48 17.95
C ILE A 174 28.83 1.78 18.55
N SER A 175 27.95 2.71 18.94
CA SER A 175 28.33 3.95 19.60
C SER A 175 29.22 3.77 20.84
N PRO A 176 29.02 2.77 21.73
CA PRO A 176 29.90 2.59 22.90
C PRO A 176 31.27 1.96 22.59
N PHE A 177 31.45 1.29 21.44
CA PHE A 177 32.71 0.61 21.10
C PHE A 177 33.58 1.38 20.09
N ILE A 178 33.01 2.35 19.37
CA ILE A 178 33.72 3.19 18.38
C ILE A 178 33.63 4.66 18.81
N THR A 179 34.29 4.98 19.93
CA THR A 179 34.50 6.35 20.39
C THR A 179 35.94 6.77 20.11
N THR A 180 36.09 7.89 19.39
CA THR A 180 37.40 8.55 19.21
C THR A 180 37.73 9.38 20.46
N GLU A 181 38.99 9.75 20.70
CA GLU A 181 39.40 10.62 21.82
C GLU A 181 38.70 12.01 21.86
N PHE A 182 38.00 12.38 20.78
CA PHE A 182 37.19 13.61 20.67
C PHE A 182 35.69 13.41 21.00
N GLY A 183 35.25 12.23 21.45
CA GLY A 183 33.87 12.00 21.89
C GLY A 183 32.82 11.90 20.77
N SER A 184 33.19 12.02 19.50
CA SER A 184 32.31 11.79 18.36
C SER A 184 32.47 10.37 17.80
N SER A 185 31.34 9.73 17.51
CA SER A 185 31.31 8.42 16.84
C SER A 185 31.66 8.60 15.36
N LEU A 186 32.64 7.83 14.86
CA LEU A 186 33.05 7.85 13.44
C LEU A 186 31.94 7.44 12.46
N VAL A 187 30.85 6.84 12.97
CA VAL A 187 29.75 6.31 12.16
C VAL A 187 28.46 7.08 12.46
N ASN A 188 27.94 7.78 11.45
CA ASN A 188 26.66 8.48 11.51
C ASN A 188 25.53 7.64 10.88
N ASP A 189 24.28 7.93 11.23
CA ASP A 189 23.09 7.25 10.69
C ASP A 189 23.04 7.34 9.15
N ALA A 190 23.52 8.46 8.58
CA ALA A 190 23.66 8.64 7.13
C ALA A 190 24.66 7.64 6.49
N THR A 191 25.78 7.36 7.17
CA THR A 191 26.80 6.42 6.66
C THR A 191 26.25 5.00 6.64
N VAL A 192 25.54 4.60 7.70
CA VAL A 192 24.85 3.31 7.80
C VAL A 192 23.73 3.21 6.75
N ALA A 193 23.03 4.31 6.48
CA ALA A 193 22.00 4.36 5.46
C ALA A 193 22.57 4.20 4.03
N CYS A 194 23.73 4.79 3.73
CA CYS A 194 24.31 4.72 2.39
C CYS A 194 25.09 3.41 2.10
N ALA A 195 25.59 2.71 3.13
CA ALA A 195 26.44 1.53 2.95
C ALA A 195 25.78 0.37 2.17
N PRO A 196 24.52 -0.02 2.41
CA PRO A 196 23.85 -1.08 1.64
C PRO A 196 23.59 -0.69 0.18
N ALA A 197 23.32 0.60 -0.08
CA ALA A 197 23.16 1.11 -1.44
C ALA A 197 24.45 0.98 -2.24
N ILE A 198 25.60 1.26 -1.60
CA ILE A 198 26.92 1.03 -2.21
C ILE A 198 27.17 -0.47 -2.41
N LEU A 199 26.80 -1.31 -1.44
CA LEU A 199 26.98 -2.75 -1.51
C LEU A 199 26.18 -3.39 -2.66
N LEU A 200 24.98 -2.87 -2.97
CA LEU A 200 24.19 -3.31 -4.12
C LEU A 200 24.93 -3.17 -5.45
N PHE A 201 25.76 -2.14 -5.63
CA PHE A 201 26.56 -1.98 -6.86
C PHE A 201 27.61 -3.09 -7.05
N PHE A 202 28.00 -3.79 -5.98
CA PHE A 202 28.95 -4.89 -6.04
C PHE A 202 28.28 -6.26 -6.19
N ILE A 203 26.96 -6.35 -6.01
CA ILE A 203 26.23 -7.60 -6.21
C ILE A 203 25.92 -7.72 -7.70
N PRO A 204 26.49 -8.72 -8.41
CA PRO A 204 26.19 -8.92 -9.81
C PRO A 204 24.72 -9.34 -9.94
N SER A 205 23.93 -8.54 -10.67
CA SER A 205 22.58 -8.92 -11.06
C SER A 205 22.66 -10.10 -12.01
N VAL A 206 21.89 -11.13 -11.70
CA VAL A 206 21.83 -12.34 -12.52
C VAL A 206 20.62 -12.16 -13.44
N VAL A 207 20.83 -11.45 -14.54
CA VAL A 207 19.86 -11.38 -15.65
C VAL A 207 19.84 -12.69 -16.40
#